data_AF-A0A4R6P8B2-F1
#
_entry.id   AF-A0A4R6P8B2-F1
#
_cell.length_a   1.000
_cell.length_b   1.000
_cell.length_c   1.000
_cell.angle_alpha   90.00
_cell.angle_beta   90.00
_cell.angle_gamma   90.00
#
_symmetry.space_group_name_H-M   'P 1'
#
loop_
_entity.id
_entity.type
_entity.pdbx_description
1 polymer ?
#
loop_
_entity_poly.entity_id
_entity_poly.type
_entity_poly.pdbx_seq_one_letter_code
_entity_poly.pdbx_strand_id
1 'polypeptide(L)'
;MSHVSMSAILLDSVAVEYHPASADDTFDFVHPAKVWVRLDAKDAHSTVFLDIEHVRQLAEELPKLLMAHDAAEHVAKEQAAAEAEAA
;
A
#
# COMPACT_ATOMS: atom_id res chain seq x y z
N MET A 1 -7.58 12.07 11.22
CA MET A 1 -7.36 11.28 9.99
C MET A 1 -5.87 11.27 9.70
N SER A 2 -5.20 10.14 9.90
CA SER A 2 -3.80 9.95 9.53
C SER A 2 -3.72 9.62 8.04
N HIS A 3 -2.87 10.30 7.30
CA HIS A 3 -2.48 9.90 5.94
C HIS A 3 -0.96 9.95 5.86
N VAL A 4 -0.36 8.94 5.23
CA VAL A 4 1.06 8.93 4.90
C VAL A 4 1.15 9.28 3.43
N SER A 5 1.60 10.50 3.12
CA SER A 5 1.92 10.91 1.76
C SER A 5 3.44 10.81 1.58
N MET A 6 3.88 9.94 0.68
CA MET A 6 5.29 9.78 0.34
C MET A 6 5.45 9.94 -1.17
N SER A 7 6.01 11.06 -1.59
CA SER A 7 6.46 11.27 -2.97
C SER A 7 7.92 10.83 -3.08
N ALA A 8 8.15 9.52 -3.21
CA ALA A 8 9.46 9.01 -3.58
C ALA A 8 9.50 8.85 -5.10
N ILE A 9 10.38 9.61 -5.76
CA ILE A 9 10.54 9.58 -7.23
C ILE A 9 11.08 8.21 -7.70
N LEU A 10 11.68 7.43 -6.80
CA LEU A 10 12.27 6.12 -7.07
C LEU A 10 12.03 5.18 -5.86
N LEU A 11 10.85 4.56 -5.82
CA LEU A 11 10.62 3.41 -4.95
C LEU A 11 11.31 2.21 -5.61
N ASP A 12 12.30 1.63 -4.93
CA ASP A 12 13.09 0.52 -5.45
C ASP A 12 12.42 -0.83 -5.15
N SER A 13 11.85 -0.96 -3.95
CA SER A 13 11.13 -2.18 -3.55
C SER A 13 10.08 -1.93 -2.46
N VAL A 14 9.10 -2.83 -2.43
CA VAL A 14 8.13 -2.96 -1.33
C VAL A 14 8.31 -4.34 -0.72
N ALA A 15 8.57 -4.40 0.59
CA ALA A 15 8.66 -5.64 1.35
C ALA A 15 7.54 -5.69 2.39
N VAL A 16 6.93 -6.87 2.54
CA VAL A 16 5.83 -7.10 3.47
C VAL A 16 6.19 -8.27 4.39
N GLU A 17 6.12 -8.04 5.69
CA GLU A 17 6.45 -9.05 6.70
C GLU A 17 5.34 -9.17 7.74
N TYR A 18 4.93 -10.40 8.05
CA TYR A 18 3.96 -10.69 9.11
C TYR A 18 4.69 -10.95 10.42
N HIS A 19 4.28 -10.23 11.46
CA HIS A 19 4.73 -10.44 12.83
C HIS A 19 3.57 -10.99 13.67
N PRO A 20 3.69 -12.21 14.21
CA PRO A 20 2.70 -12.75 15.13
C PRO A 20 2.67 -11.95 16.43
N ALA A 21 1.57 -12.08 17.18
CA ALA A 21 1.48 -11.48 18.51
C ALA A 21 2.59 -12.04 19.41
N SER A 22 3.23 -11.17 20.18
CA SER A 22 4.35 -11.54 21.05
C SER A 22 4.29 -10.77 22.36
N ALA A 23 4.62 -11.44 23.46
CA ALA A 23 4.82 -10.77 24.75
C ALA A 23 6.23 -10.18 24.81
N ASP A 24 6.36 -8.98 25.38
CA ASP A 24 7.62 -8.39 25.79
C ASP A 24 7.68 -8.40 27.33
N ASP A 25 8.43 -9.36 27.86
CA ASP A 25 8.62 -9.56 29.30
C ASP A 25 9.32 -8.36 29.97
N THR A 26 10.01 -7.52 29.19
CA THR A 26 10.73 -6.33 29.70
C THR A 26 9.78 -5.21 30.09
N PHE A 27 8.65 -5.11 29.39
CA PHE A 27 7.69 -4.00 29.53
C PHE A 27 6.31 -4.46 30.00
N ASP A 28 6.15 -5.74 30.36
CA ASP A 28 4.85 -6.36 30.68
C ASP A 28 3.77 -5.99 29.65
N PHE A 29 4.17 -6.04 28.38
CA PHE A 29 3.36 -5.56 27.25
C PHE A 29 3.19 -6.65 26.21
N VAL A 30 1.98 -6.80 25.68
CA VAL A 30 1.69 -7.71 24.58
C VAL A 30 1.61 -6.92 23.28
N HIS A 31 2.56 -7.15 22.38
CA HIS A 31 2.47 -6.65 21.02
C HIS A 31 1.41 -7.46 20.26
N PRO A 32 0.34 -6.82 19.76
CA PRO A 32 -0.61 -7.50 18.90
C PRO A 32 0.06 -7.89 17.59
N ALA A 33 -0.52 -8.89 16.90
CA ALA A 33 -0.09 -9.25 15.56
C ALA A 33 -0.17 -8.03 14.63
N LYS A 34 0.80 -7.91 13.73
CA LYS A 34 0.92 -6.76 12.83
C LYS A 34 1.62 -7.16 11.53
N VAL A 35 1.40 -6.38 10.49
CA VAL A 35 2.13 -6.47 9.22
C VAL A 35 2.98 -5.22 9.07
N TRP A 36 4.23 -5.42 8.68
CA TRP A 36 5.15 -4.34 8.36
C TRP A 36 5.18 -4.22 6.85
N VAL A 37 4.88 -3.02 6.36
CA VAL A 37 5.08 -2.67 4.95
C VAL A 37 6.26 -1.73 4.90
N ARG A 38 7.38 -2.24 4.41
CA ARG A 38 8.60 -1.49 4.22
C ARG A 38 8.68 -1.02 2.77
N LEU A 39 8.85 0.28 2.62
CA LEU A 39 9.02 0.96 1.35
C LEU A 39 10.48 1.41 1.28
N ASP A 40 11.25 0.77 0.40
CA ASP A 40 12.65 1.11 0.19
C ASP A 40 12.80 2.03 -1.03
N ALA A 41 13.58 3.09 -0.85
CA ALA A 41 14.04 4.00 -1.88
C ALA A 41 15.57 4.09 -1.78
N LYS A 42 16.19 4.59 -2.86
CA LYS A 42 17.64 4.58 -3.07
C LYS A 42 18.50 4.92 -1.85
N ASP A 43 18.08 5.90 -1.05
CA ASP A 43 18.81 6.38 0.13
C ASP A 43 17.93 6.46 1.40
N ALA A 44 16.72 5.89 1.38
CA ALA A 44 15.76 5.99 2.48
C ALA A 44 14.83 4.78 2.55
N HIS A 45 14.33 4.50 3.75
CA HIS A 45 13.22 3.55 3.89
C HIS A 45 12.14 4.14 4.80
N SER A 46 10.90 3.78 4.52
CA SER A 46 9.74 4.09 5.36
C SER A 46 9.04 2.79 5.72
N THR A 47 8.71 2.63 6.99
CA THR A 47 8.00 1.45 7.48
C THR A 47 6.63 1.86 8.00
N VAL A 48 5.59 1.28 7.42
CA VAL A 48 4.22 1.40 7.91
C VAL A 48 3.87 0.15 8.69
N PHE A 49 3.40 0.35 9.92
CA PHE A 49 2.89 -0.72 10.77
C PHE A 49 1.38 -0.76 10.64
N LEU A 50 0.85 -1.91 10.21
CA LEU A 50 -0.58 -2.16 10.13
C LEU A 50 -0.94 -3.23 11.15
N ASP A 51 -1.95 -2.96 11.99
CA ASP A 51 -2.58 -4.05 12.73
C ASP A 51 -3.36 -4.98 11.78
N ILE A 52 -3.69 -6.17 12.27
CA ILE A 52 -4.34 -7.19 11.44
C ILE A 52 -5.73 -6.79 10.98
N GLU A 53 -6.45 -5.94 11.72
CA GLU A 53 -7.79 -5.51 11.31
C GLU A 53 -7.73 -4.55 10.11
N HIS A 54 -6.79 -3.61 10.13
CA HIS A 54 -6.51 -2.75 8.97
C HIS A 54 -6.02 -3.55 7.76
N VAL A 55 -5.21 -4.60 7.97
CA VAL A 55 -4.77 -5.49 6.88
C VAL A 55 -5.95 -6.23 6.27
N ARG A 56 -6.89 -6.74 7.07
CA ARG A 56 -8.11 -7.38 6.55
C ARG A 56 -8.95 -6.41 5.75
N GLN A 57 -9.18 -5.22 6.29
CA GLN A 57 -9.92 -4.18 5.59
C GLN A 57 -9.26 -3.82 4.25
N LEU A 58 -7.93 -3.69 4.23
CA LEU A 58 -7.18 -3.43 3.00
C LEU A 58 -7.34 -4.58 2.00
N ALA A 59 -7.27 -5.83 2.46
CA ALA A 59 -7.45 -7.00 1.60
C ALA A 59 -8.85 -7.07 0.96
N GLU A 60 -9.88 -6.58 1.64
CA GLU A 60 -11.26 -6.53 1.13
C GLU A 60 -11.50 -5.38 0.14
N GLU A 61 -10.91 -4.21 0.40
CA GLU A 61 -11.15 -2.98 -0.38
C GLU A 61 -10.19 -2.81 -1.56
N LEU A 62 -8.93 -3.28 -1.44
CA LEU A 62 -7.90 -3.07 -2.45
C LEU A 62 -8.28 -3.64 -3.83
N PRO A 63 -8.87 -4.85 -3.96
CA PRO A 63 -9.30 -5.35 -5.27
C PRO A 63 -10.30 -4.44 -5.97
N LYS A 64 -11.25 -3.84 -5.22
CA LYS A 64 -12.26 -2.93 -5.77
C LYS A 64 -11.62 -1.64 -6.29
N LEU A 65 -10.67 -1.09 -5.52
CA LEU A 65 -9.92 0.10 -5.91
C LEU A 65 -9.09 -0.13 -7.17
N LEU A 66 -8.43 -1.30 -7.28
CA LEU A 66 -7.66 -1.67 -8.47
C LEU A 66 -8.56 -1.79 -9.71
N MET A 67 -9.73 -2.44 -9.58
CA MET A 67 -10.68 -2.53 -10.69
C MET A 67 -11.19 -1.16 -11.14
N ALA A 68 -11.46 -0.25 -10.21
CA ALA A 68 -11.89 1.11 -10.53
C ALA A 68 -10.79 1.91 -11.25
N HIS A 69 -9.54 1.76 -10.81
CA HIS A 69 -8.38 2.35 -11.47
C HIS A 69 -8.21 1.82 -12.89
N ASP A 70 -8.23 0.50 -13.07
CA ASP A 70 -8.03 -0.12 -14.39
C ASP A 70 -9.12 0.27 -15.38
N ALA A 71 -10.36 0.40 -14.92
CA ALA A 71 -11.46 0.91 -15.73
C ALA A 71 -11.22 2.38 -16.15
N ALA A 72 -10.76 3.24 -15.23
CA ALA A 72 -10.45 4.63 -15.53
C ALA A 72 -9.30 4.76 -16.54
N GLU A 73 -8.24 3.97 -16.35
CA GLU A 73 -7.09 3.90 -17.27
C GLU A 73 -7.50 3.40 -18.67
N HIS A 74 -8.41 2.43 -18.73
CA HIS A 74 -8.93 1.93 -20.00
C HIS A 74 -9.68 3.02 -20.76
N VAL A 75 -10.61 3.71 -20.09
CA VAL A 75 -11.37 4.81 -20.69
C VAL A 75 -10.44 5.94 -21.16
N ALA A 76 -9.45 6.31 -20.35
CA ALA A 76 -8.48 7.34 -20.73
C ALA A 76 -7.69 6.95 -22.00
N LYS A 77 -7.31 5.68 -22.14
CA LYS A 77 -6.63 5.17 -23.35
C LYS A 77 -7.53 5.17 -24.57
N GLU A 78 -8.79 4.79 -24.43
CA GLU A 78 -9.76 4.82 -25.54
C GLU A 78 -10.01 6.25 -26.03
N GLN A 79 -10.16 7.21 -25.11
CA GLN A 79 -10.31 8.62 -25.45
C GLN A 79 -9.09 9.16 -26.20
N ALA A 80 -7.88 8.88 -25.70
CA ALA A 80 -6.65 9.30 -26.37
C ALA A 80 -6.50 8.69 -27.77
N ALA A 81 -6.93 7.44 -27.96
CA ALA A 81 -6.92 6.80 -29.28
C ALA A 81 -7.92 7.44 -30.24
N ALA A 82 -9.14 7.75 -29.79
CA ALA A 82 -10.15 8.42 -30.59
C ALA A 82 -9.72 9.85 -31.00
N GLU A 83 -9.06 10.59 -30.11
CA GLU A 83 -8.48 11.90 -30.40
C GLU A 83 -7.35 11.83 -31.43
N ALA A 84 -6.52 10.79 -31.38
CA ALA A 84 -5.45 10.57 -32.34
C ALA A 84 -5.96 10.14 -33.74
N GLU A 85 -7.08 9.43 -33.83
CA GLU A 85 -7.72 9.05 -35.11
C GLU A 85 -8.49 10.21 -35.75
N ALA A 86 -8.95 11.18 -34.94
CA ALA A 86 -9.66 12.38 -35.41
C ALA A 86 -8.73 13.55 -35.82
N ALA A 87 -7.41 13.42 -35.63
CA ALA A 87 -6.39 14.42 -35.95
C ALA A 87 -5.68 14.13 -37.28
#